data_AF-A0A7G9YGY6-F1
#
_entry.id   AF-A0A7G9YGY6-F1
#
_cell.length_a   1.000
_cell.length_b   1.000
_cell.length_c   1.000
_cell.angle_alpha   90.00
_cell.angle_beta   90.00
_cell.angle_gamma   90.00
#
_symmetry.space_group_name_H-M   'P 1'
#
loop_
_entity.id
_entity.type
_entity.pdbx_description
1 polymer ?
#
loop_
_entity_poly.entity_id
_entity_poly.type
_entity_poly.pdbx_seq_one_letter_code
_entity_poly.pdbx_strand_id
1 'polypeptide(L)'
;MIYFTLLGIVTTAFGLADLLVTAGGAEFAYGTAILEIPNDIFRGGWGGFIVLFAGLFYLSGARNIGEIHQFAKVAMGSILIWIMAGSDIFAMIAESIPGGEDGPWFNTLDGFLAMYAPPYAPAVLLLPFSLVVIYCIYHRD
;
A
#
# COMPACT_ATOMS: atom_id res chain seq x y z
N MET A 1 15.06 -1.77 -14.78
CA MET A 1 14.41 -3.08 -15.04
C MET A 1 14.36 -3.93 -13.77
N ILE A 2 15.52 -4.31 -13.19
CA ILE A 2 15.60 -5.13 -11.96
C ILE A 2 14.80 -4.54 -10.79
N TYR A 3 14.86 -3.21 -10.59
CA TYR A 3 14.13 -2.52 -9.53
C TYR A 3 12.62 -2.79 -9.55
N PHE A 4 11.94 -2.55 -10.68
CA PHE A 4 10.50 -2.75 -10.80
C PHE A 4 10.10 -4.23 -10.80
N THR A 5 11.00 -5.13 -11.21
CA THR A 5 10.79 -6.57 -11.05
C THR A 5 10.78 -6.94 -9.57
N LEU A 6 11.76 -6.51 -8.79
CA LEU A 6 11.82 -6.78 -7.35
C LEU A 6 10.61 -6.15 -6.63
N LEU A 7 10.29 -4.90 -6.93
CA LEU A 7 9.10 -4.23 -6.41
C LEU A 7 7.84 -5.02 -6.76
N GLY A 8 7.70 -5.47 -8.02
CA GLY A 8 6.58 -6.28 -8.45
C GLY A 8 6.44 -7.61 -7.69
N ILE A 9 7.55 -8.33 -7.47
CA ILE A 9 7.55 -9.58 -6.69
C ILE A 9 7.06 -9.32 -5.25
N VAL A 10 7.63 -8.31 -4.59
CA VAL A 10 7.28 -7.96 -3.21
C VAL A 10 5.81 -7.54 -3.11
N THR A 11 5.36 -6.67 -4.02
CA THR A 11 3.97 -6.20 -4.07
C THR A 11 3.00 -7.34 -4.35
N THR A 12 3.30 -8.25 -5.28
CA THR A 12 2.48 -9.44 -5.53
C THR A 12 2.43 -10.36 -4.32
N ALA A 13 3.54 -10.55 -3.61
CA ALA A 13 3.58 -11.37 -2.39
C ALA A 13 2.70 -10.78 -1.28
N PHE A 14 2.74 -9.46 -1.07
CA PHE A 14 1.85 -8.80 -0.11
C PHE A 14 0.38 -8.92 -0.49
N GLY A 15 0.01 -8.62 -1.74
CA GLY A 15 -1.39 -8.77 -2.18
C GLY A 15 -1.90 -10.21 -2.10
N LEU A 16 -1.04 -11.19 -2.36
CA LEU A 16 -1.40 -12.60 -2.18
C LEU A 16 -1.55 -12.97 -0.70
N ALA A 17 -0.68 -12.45 0.17
CA ALA A 17 -0.79 -12.65 1.62
C ALA A 17 -2.11 -12.07 2.14
N ASP A 18 -2.45 -10.83 1.79
CA ASP A 18 -3.70 -10.17 2.19
C ASP A 18 -4.94 -11.01 1.81
N LEU A 19 -4.96 -11.53 0.57
CA LEU A 19 -6.04 -12.39 0.08
C LEU A 19 -6.11 -13.73 0.82
N LEU A 20 -4.97 -14.37 1.09
CA LEU A 20 -4.92 -15.65 1.80
C LEU A 20 -5.35 -15.50 3.26
N VAL A 21 -4.96 -14.41 3.92
CA VAL A 21 -5.34 -14.08 5.31
C VAL A 21 -6.85 -13.86 5.38
N THR A 22 -7.39 -13.04 4.48
CA THR A 22 -8.83 -12.77 4.40
C THR A 22 -9.64 -14.04 4.05
N ALA A 23 -9.18 -14.84 3.09
CA ALA A 23 -9.87 -16.07 2.69
C ALA A 23 -9.77 -17.19 3.75
N GLY A 24 -8.70 -17.19 4.55
CA GLY A 24 -8.51 -18.11 5.66
C GLY A 24 -9.31 -17.75 6.92
N GLY A 25 -9.91 -16.55 6.97
CA GLY A 25 -10.62 -16.05 8.15
C GLY A 25 -9.73 -15.93 9.40
N ALA A 26 -8.42 -15.97 9.23
CA ALA A 26 -7.44 -15.93 10.30
C ALA A 26 -6.82 -14.54 10.34
N GLU A 27 -6.81 -13.89 11.50
CA GLU A 27 -6.01 -12.68 11.71
C GLU A 27 -4.54 -13.07 11.79
N PHE A 28 -3.77 -12.81 10.72
CA PHE A 28 -2.33 -12.98 10.73
C PHE A 28 -1.64 -11.66 11.08
N ALA A 29 -1.54 -11.39 12.37
CA ALA A 29 -0.49 -10.51 12.88
C ALA A 29 0.83 -11.30 12.87
N TYR A 30 1.56 -11.30 11.75
CA TYR A 30 2.93 -11.80 11.76
C TYR A 30 3.72 -10.97 12.77
N GLY A 31 4.37 -11.63 13.73
CA GLY A 31 4.95 -11.07 14.97
C GLY A 31 6.08 -10.03 14.85
N THR A 32 5.90 -9.01 14.01
CA THR A 32 6.66 -7.77 13.98
C THR A 32 5.64 -6.64 13.97
N ALA A 33 5.63 -5.82 15.01
CA ALA A 33 4.66 -4.75 15.28
C ALA A 33 4.48 -3.71 14.15
N ILE A 34 5.08 -3.89 12.97
CA ILE A 34 5.18 -2.92 11.88
C ILE A 34 4.13 -3.14 10.78
N LEU A 35 3.60 -4.35 10.62
CA LEU A 35 2.70 -4.71 9.51
C LEU A 35 1.37 -5.28 10.04
N GLU A 36 0.26 -4.69 9.62
CA GLU A 36 -1.09 -5.19 9.91
C GLU A 36 -1.75 -5.59 8.60
N ILE A 37 -2.27 -6.81 8.56
CA ILE A 37 -3.13 -7.30 7.49
C ILE A 37 -4.55 -7.34 8.08
N PRO A 38 -5.39 -6.32 7.80
CA PRO A 38 -6.72 -6.27 8.37
C PRO A 38 -7.57 -7.43 7.84
N ASN A 39 -8.34 -8.09 8.70
CA ASN A 39 -9.28 -9.15 8.31
C ASN A 39 -10.62 -8.57 7.78
N ASP A 40 -10.57 -7.36 7.24
CA ASP A 40 -11.73 -6.68 6.69
C ASP A 40 -11.87 -7.04 5.22
N ILE A 41 -13.08 -7.37 4.78
CA ILE A 41 -13.38 -7.68 3.37
C ILE A 41 -12.92 -6.55 2.42
N PHE A 42 -12.97 -5.29 2.89
CA PHE A 42 -12.56 -4.14 2.10
C PHE A 42 -11.03 -3.96 2.05
N ARG A 43 -10.30 -4.04 3.17
CA ARG A 43 -8.85 -3.81 3.17
C ARG A 43 -8.04 -5.08 2.90
N GLY A 44 -8.32 -6.18 3.60
CA GLY A 44 -7.67 -7.47 3.34
C GLY A 44 -8.12 -8.10 2.03
N GLY A 45 -9.43 -8.10 1.75
CA GLY A 45 -9.97 -8.71 0.53
C GLY A 45 -9.75 -7.84 -0.70
N TRP A 46 -10.47 -6.71 -0.78
CA TRP A 46 -10.42 -5.83 -1.95
C TRP A 46 -9.09 -5.09 -2.09
N GLY A 47 -8.51 -4.60 -0.98
CA GLY A 47 -7.18 -4.01 -0.97
C GLY A 47 -6.09 -5.01 -1.38
N GLY A 48 -6.13 -6.24 -0.86
CA GLY A 48 -5.22 -7.32 -1.27
C GLY A 48 -5.31 -7.63 -2.77
N PHE A 49 -6.52 -7.64 -3.34
CA PHE A 49 -6.73 -7.79 -4.78
C PHE A 49 -6.07 -6.64 -5.57
N ILE A 50 -6.29 -5.39 -5.16
CA ILE A 50 -5.69 -4.22 -5.83
C ILE A 50 -4.15 -4.28 -5.76
N VAL A 51 -3.58 -4.61 -4.59
CA VAL A 51 -2.13 -4.73 -4.39
C VAL A 51 -1.57 -5.89 -5.23
N LEU A 52 -2.28 -7.03 -5.33
CA LEU A 52 -1.87 -8.15 -6.18
C LEU A 52 -1.76 -7.72 -7.65
N PHE A 53 -2.79 -7.05 -8.17
CA PHE A 53 -2.79 -6.56 -9.55
C PHE A 53 -1.73 -5.48 -9.78
N ALA A 54 -1.48 -4.61 -8.80
CA ALA A 54 -0.38 -3.65 -8.87
C ALA A 54 0.98 -4.36 -9.05
N GLY A 55 1.23 -5.42 -8.30
CA GLY A 55 2.43 -6.25 -8.44
C GLY A 55 2.53 -6.94 -9.81
N LEU A 56 1.41 -7.49 -10.31
CA LEU A 56 1.37 -8.11 -11.64
C LEU A 56 1.63 -7.09 -12.76
N PHE A 57 1.13 -5.86 -12.63
CA PHE A 57 1.41 -4.79 -13.58
C PHE A 57 2.89 -4.39 -13.57
N TYR A 58 3.52 -4.31 -12.39
CA TYR A 58 4.96 -4.11 -12.28
C TYR A 58 5.76 -5.23 -12.94
N LEU A 59 5.41 -6.49 -12.67
CA LEU A 59 6.07 -7.66 -13.27
C LEU A 59 5.91 -7.71 -14.79
N SER A 60 4.71 -7.39 -15.30
CA SER A 60 4.44 -7.33 -16.74
C SER A 60 5.21 -6.19 -17.41
N GLY A 61 5.19 -5.00 -16.81
CA GLY A 61 5.84 -3.80 -17.34
C GLY A 61 7.37 -3.79 -17.21
N ALA A 62 7.94 -4.57 -16.28
CA ALA A 62 9.38 -4.61 -16.07
C ALA A 62 10.18 -5.25 -17.23
N ARG A 63 9.52 -5.99 -18.14
CA ARG A 63 10.17 -6.67 -19.28
C ARG A 63 10.82 -5.70 -20.27
N ASN A 64 10.20 -4.55 -20.55
CA ASN A 64 10.76 -3.56 -21.47
C ASN A 64 10.24 -2.14 -21.20
N ILE A 65 10.81 -1.46 -20.20
CA ILE A 65 10.37 -0.12 -19.75
C ILE A 65 10.59 0.97 -20.81
N GLY A 66 11.44 0.72 -21.81
CA GLY A 66 11.63 1.63 -22.94
C GLY A 66 10.37 1.79 -23.78
N GLU A 67 9.55 0.74 -23.88
CA GLU A 67 8.27 0.78 -24.58
C GLU A 67 7.22 1.52 -23.74
N ILE A 68 6.51 2.47 -24.36
CA ILE A 68 5.48 3.28 -23.68
C ILE A 68 4.38 2.41 -23.06
N HIS A 69 4.03 1.29 -23.70
CA HIS A 69 2.97 0.40 -23.23
C HIS A 69 3.36 -0.34 -21.95
N GLN A 70 4.63 -0.76 -21.82
CA GLN A 70 5.10 -1.40 -20.59
C GLN A 70 5.31 -0.38 -19.47
N PHE A 71 5.79 0.81 -19.82
CA PHE A 71 5.88 1.91 -18.86
C PHE A 71 4.52 2.30 -18.29
N ALA A 72 3.49 2.34 -19.14
CA ALA A 72 2.12 2.59 -18.69
C ALA A 72 1.66 1.56 -17.65
N LYS A 73 2.03 0.28 -17.79
CA LYS A 73 1.73 -0.74 -16.77
C LYS A 73 2.43 -0.46 -15.45
N VAL A 74 3.71 -0.09 -15.47
CA VAL A 74 4.46 0.28 -14.26
C VAL A 74 3.84 1.52 -13.58
N ALA A 75 3.45 2.52 -14.38
CA ALA A 75 2.75 3.70 -13.87
C ALA A 75 1.40 3.32 -13.25
N MET A 76 0.61 2.47 -13.92
CA MET A 76 -0.66 1.97 -13.39
C MET A 76 -0.49 1.20 -12.09
N GLY A 77 0.51 0.31 -12.00
CA GLY A 77 0.84 -0.37 -10.75
C GLY A 77 1.12 0.62 -9.61
N SER A 78 1.82 1.72 -9.91
CA SER A 78 2.10 2.77 -8.92
C SER A 78 0.85 3.55 -8.51
N ILE A 79 -0.01 3.90 -9.47
CA ILE A 79 -1.28 4.58 -9.20
C ILE A 79 -2.17 3.74 -8.29
N LEU A 80 -2.25 2.41 -8.53
CA LEU A 80 -3.03 1.52 -7.68
C LEU A 80 -2.51 1.51 -6.24
N ILE A 81 -1.19 1.46 -6.04
CA ILE A 81 -0.59 1.57 -4.71
C ILE A 81 -0.89 2.93 -4.07
N TRP A 82 -0.82 4.02 -4.84
CA TRP A 82 -1.09 5.37 -4.32
C TRP A 82 -2.55 5.55 -3.89
N ILE A 83 -3.51 4.99 -4.63
CA ILE A 83 -4.92 5.04 -4.25
C ILE A 83 -5.15 4.30 -2.93
N MET A 84 -4.57 3.10 -2.80
CA MET A 84 -4.70 2.31 -1.56
C MET A 84 -4.01 3.00 -0.39
N ALA A 85 -2.74 3.34 -0.54
CA ALA A 85 -1.96 4.01 0.51
C ALA A 85 -2.55 5.38 0.88
N GLY A 86 -3.06 6.13 -0.10
CA GLY A 86 -3.72 7.41 0.15
C GLY A 86 -5.02 7.26 0.95
N SER A 87 -5.79 6.21 0.68
CA SER A 87 -7.00 5.89 1.46
C SER A 87 -6.64 5.53 2.90
N ASP A 88 -5.57 4.76 3.08
CA ASP A 88 -5.07 4.32 4.38
C ASP A 88 -4.51 5.48 5.21
N ILE A 89 -3.73 6.38 4.59
CA ILE A 89 -3.24 7.61 5.22
C ILE A 89 -4.41 8.52 5.60
N PHE A 90 -5.42 8.63 4.73
CA PHE A 90 -6.60 9.43 5.03
C PHE A 90 -7.38 8.86 6.22
N ALA A 91 -7.54 7.54 6.30
CA ALA A 91 -8.16 6.88 7.45
C ALA A 91 -7.36 7.17 8.74
N MET A 92 -6.04 7.03 8.70
CA MET A 92 -5.15 7.32 9.83
C MET A 92 -5.27 8.77 10.32
N ILE A 93 -5.36 9.73 9.39
CA ILE A 93 -5.60 11.14 9.72
C ILE A 93 -7.01 11.32 10.32
N ALA A 94 -8.03 10.69 9.75
CA ALA A 94 -9.40 10.81 10.24
C ALA A 94 -9.56 10.22 11.65
N GLU A 95 -8.92 9.09 11.93
CA GLU A 95 -8.90 8.45 13.25
C GLU A 95 -8.10 9.25 14.28
N SER A 96 -7.13 10.06 13.85
CA SER A 96 -6.35 10.90 14.76
C SER A 96 -7.16 12.04 15.41
N ILE A 97 -8.34 12.35 14.89
CA ILE A 97 -9.25 13.38 15.40
C ILE A 97 -10.28 12.69 16.32
N PRO A 98 -10.23 12.92 17.65
CA PRO A 98 -11.19 12.31 18.57
C PRO A 98 -12.61 12.77 18.23
N GLY A 99 -13.53 11.81 18.10
CA GLY A 99 -14.95 12.13 18.00
C GLY A 99 -15.40 12.82 19.29
N GLY A 100 -16.25 13.85 19.19
CA GLY A 100 -16.69 14.64 20.36
C GLY A 100 -17.37 13.85 21.49
N GLU A 101 -17.62 12.55 21.30
CA GLU A 101 -18.11 11.61 22.32
C GLU A 101 -16.98 11.00 23.19
N ASP A 102 -15.74 10.90 22.68
CA ASP A 102 -14.59 10.28 23.35
C ASP A 102 -13.57 11.28 23.94
N GLY A 103 -13.76 12.59 23.70
CA GLY A 103 -12.90 13.64 24.24
C GLY A 103 -12.93 14.96 23.47
N PRO A 104 -11.99 15.89 23.76
CA PRO A 104 -11.83 17.12 22.99
C PRO A 104 -11.51 16.79 21.52
N TRP A 105 -12.05 17.58 20.58
CA TRP A 105 -11.76 17.48 19.13
C TRP A 105 -10.28 17.55 18.75
N PHE A 106 -9.41 17.95 19.69
CA PHE A 106 -7.97 17.96 19.53
C PHE A 106 -7.33 16.95 20.48
N ASN A 107 -6.62 15.98 19.90
CA ASN A 107 -5.81 15.04 20.66
C ASN A 107 -4.59 15.76 21.26
N THR A 108 -3.99 15.17 22.30
CA THR A 108 -2.67 15.60 22.77
C THR A 108 -1.63 15.34 21.68
N LEU A 109 -0.52 16.09 21.67
CA LEU A 109 0.52 15.93 20.63
C LEU A 109 1.08 14.49 20.60
N ASP A 110 1.23 13.86 21.78
CA ASP A 110 1.67 12.47 21.90
C ASP A 110 0.59 11.49 21.38
N GLY A 111 -0.69 11.72 21.70
CA GLY A 111 -1.80 10.91 21.20
C GLY A 111 -2.00 11.02 19.70
N PHE A 112 -1.76 12.20 19.12
CA PHE A 112 -1.77 12.40 17.67
C PHE A 112 -0.62 11.63 17.00
N LEU A 113 0.60 11.74 17.51
CA LEU A 113 1.77 11.05 16.94
C LEU A 113 1.68 9.52 17.10
N ALA A 114 1.05 9.03 18.17
CA ALA A 114 0.83 7.60 18.40
C ALA A 114 -0.05 6.96 17.32
N MET A 115 -0.97 7.70 16.70
CA MET A 115 -1.84 7.17 15.62
C MET A 115 -1.08 6.93 14.31
N TYR A 116 0.09 7.55 14.15
CA TYR A 116 0.98 7.29 13.01
C TYR A 116 2.03 6.23 13.33
N ALA A 117 2.02 5.69 14.56
CA ALA A 117 2.89 4.58 14.90
C ALA A 117 2.42 3.31 14.19
N PRO A 118 3.32 2.33 14.00
CA PRO A 118 2.92 1.07 13.41
C PRO A 118 1.86 0.35 14.28
N PRO A 119 1.05 -0.52 13.68
CA PRO A 119 1.31 -1.19 12.39
C PRO A 119 0.80 -0.43 11.15
N TYR A 120 1.48 -0.65 10.01
CA TYR A 120 1.13 -0.06 8.71
C TYR A 120 0.56 -1.10 7.75
N ALA A 121 -0.35 -0.68 6.90
CA ALA A 121 -0.83 -1.50 5.79
C ALA A 121 0.26 -1.68 4.71
N PRO A 122 0.25 -2.81 3.98
CA PRO A 122 1.23 -3.10 2.93
C PRO A 122 1.36 -1.98 1.88
N ALA A 123 0.25 -1.35 1.50
CA ALA A 123 0.25 -0.26 0.52
C ALA A 123 1.03 0.97 1.01
N VAL A 124 0.89 1.34 2.29
CA VAL A 124 1.60 2.47 2.89
C VAL A 124 3.11 2.23 2.93
N LEU A 125 3.54 1.00 3.23
CA LEU A 125 4.95 0.62 3.18
C LEU A 125 5.52 0.62 1.76
N LEU A 126 4.72 0.25 0.76
CA LEU A 126 5.13 0.21 -0.65
C LEU A 126 5.12 1.60 -1.30
N LEU A 127 4.40 2.56 -0.74
CA LEU A 127 4.28 3.94 -1.25
C LEU A 127 5.64 4.58 -1.59
N PRO A 128 6.63 4.72 -0.66
CA PRO A 128 7.90 5.39 -0.97
C PRO A 128 8.67 4.73 -2.13
N PHE A 129 8.55 3.41 -2.27
CA PHE A 129 9.19 2.67 -3.36
C PHE A 129 8.45 2.87 -4.69
N SER A 130 7.11 2.92 -4.68
CA SER A 130 6.32 3.21 -5.89
C SER A 130 6.54 4.62 -6.45
N LEU A 131 6.90 5.61 -5.61
CA LEU A 131 7.14 7.00 -6.04
C LEU A 131 8.33 7.15 -7.00
N VAL A 132 9.23 6.18 -7.05
CA VAL A 132 10.36 6.15 -8.01
C VAL A 132 9.87 6.25 -9.46
N VAL A 133 8.64 5.84 -9.76
CA VAL A 133 8.07 6.00 -11.09
C VAL A 133 7.99 7.47 -11.52
N ILE A 134 7.77 8.42 -10.60
CA ILE A 134 7.69 9.86 -10.91
C ILE A 134 9.04 10.36 -11.43
N TYR A 135 10.14 9.93 -10.81
CA TYR A 135 11.48 10.24 -11.27
C TYR A 135 11.70 9.71 -12.70
N CYS A 136 11.22 8.49 -12.99
CA CYS A 136 11.28 7.92 -14.33
C CYS A 136 10.40 8.65 -15.35
N ILE A 137 9.27 9.24 -14.93
CA ILE A 137 8.44 10.09 -15.81
C ILE A 137 9.21 11.37 -16.17
N TYR A 138 9.84 12.01 -15.18
CA TYR A 138 10.51 13.30 -15.37
C TYR A 138 11.77 13.21 -16.23
N HIS A 139 12.53 12.11 -16.15
CA HIS A 139 13.77 11.90 -16.92
C HIS A 139 13.55 11.16 -18.24
N ARG A 140 12.30 11.04 -18.69
CA ARG A 140 11.97 10.39 -19.96
C ARG A 140 11.85 11.47 -21.04
N ASP A 141 12.95 11.70 -21.74
CA ASP A 141 13.03 12.53 -22.95
C ASP A 141 12.45 11.81 -24.17
#